data_AF-A0A2U1JBJ8-F1
#
_entry.id   AF-A0A2U1JBJ8-F1
#
_cell.length_a   1.000
_cell.length_b   1.000
_cell.length_c   1.000
_cell.angle_alpha   90.00
_cell.angle_beta   90.00
_cell.angle_gamma   90.00
#
_symmetry.space_group_name_H-M   'P 1'
#
loop_
_entity.id
_entity.type
_entity.pdbx_description
1 polymer ?
#
loop_
_entity_poly.entity_id
_entity_poly.type
_entity_poly.pdbx_seq_one_letter_code
_entity_poly.pdbx_strand_id
1 'polypeptide(L)'
;MGTRSLSTLGEKVEAEQDKSSNSYFIPGKRGFSPQFPPPKNWNPVPKEKKPLKKPEEIPEPSKLQSITLDPKKADPKLLFKQSMKKMRYQYYKEHLGKQLKREQDIKNKLQDIEKRRQRSIQSHMQKSKEYIEKTLLDPFSAYNVLNPEGKTVLSHANINPIKQTIPSEFGATANGNGTITKAETEERIKTENKAVEDSINSMIENKSISKKEKQFLEPITRLKPPRITIEYPEEENKHVKEVRRSRRLELEEMKKQKRLESLVNLYHSTSSFVTYENMDDKVAEFFSSAKVSLYYGIGELLDEKKKNGGLLTDLELKDRAKELLNTLSGTSGDDSQIGIDGIIEYSQRNKV
;
A
#
# COMPACT_ATOMS: atom_id res chain seq x y z
N MET A 1 26.36 -71.60 -31.91
CA MET A 1 25.00 -71.50 -32.47
C MET A 1 24.02 -71.35 -31.33
N GLY A 2 23.22 -70.28 -31.36
CA GLY A 2 22.30 -69.93 -30.28
C GLY A 2 21.81 -68.50 -30.50
N THR A 3 20.89 -68.35 -31.44
CA THR A 3 20.22 -67.10 -31.79
C THR A 3 19.21 -66.72 -30.69
N ARG A 4 19.32 -65.51 -30.16
CA ARG A 4 18.19 -64.81 -29.54
C ARG A 4 18.14 -63.37 -30.03
N SER A 5 16.99 -63.07 -30.59
CA SER A 5 16.55 -61.83 -31.23
C SER A 5 16.11 -60.78 -30.22
N LEU A 6 16.42 -59.52 -30.56
CA LEU A 6 15.65 -58.28 -30.37
C LEU A 6 14.70 -58.14 -29.18
N SER A 7 14.97 -57.13 -28.34
CA SER A 7 13.92 -56.22 -27.85
C SER A 7 14.49 -54.89 -27.33
N THR A 8 13.95 -53.80 -27.89
CA THR A 8 13.64 -52.52 -27.22
C THR A 8 14.77 -51.76 -26.50
N LEU A 9 15.43 -50.82 -27.20
CA LEU A 9 15.86 -49.56 -26.57
C LEU A 9 14.81 -48.49 -26.89
N GLY A 10 13.89 -48.33 -25.95
CA GLY A 10 12.99 -47.18 -25.90
C GLY A 10 13.75 -45.92 -25.47
N GLU A 11 13.46 -44.83 -26.19
CA GLU A 11 12.71 -43.71 -25.62
C GLU A 11 13.24 -43.13 -24.30
N LYS A 12 13.94 -41.99 -24.40
CA LYS A 12 13.81 -40.84 -23.48
C LYS A 12 14.66 -39.65 -23.98
N VAL A 13 14.18 -39.00 -25.02
CA VAL A 13 14.42 -37.56 -25.24
C VAL A 13 13.05 -36.92 -25.38
N GLU A 14 12.26 -37.00 -24.33
CA GLU A 14 11.16 -36.08 -24.12
C GLU A 14 11.74 -34.91 -23.32
N ALA A 15 12.08 -33.86 -24.05
CA ALA A 15 12.14 -32.54 -23.47
C ALA A 15 10.74 -32.23 -22.94
N GLU A 16 10.52 -32.44 -21.65
CA GLU A 16 9.41 -31.84 -20.90
C GLU A 16 9.56 -30.30 -21.00
N GLN A 17 9.08 -29.73 -22.11
CA GLN A 17 8.70 -28.32 -22.23
C GLN A 17 7.21 -28.17 -21.90
N ASP A 18 6.72 -28.85 -20.87
CA ASP A 18 5.38 -28.68 -20.34
C ASP A 18 5.43 -28.61 -18.81
N LYS A 19 5.68 -27.40 -18.29
CA LYS A 19 5.41 -26.98 -16.89
C LYS A 19 5.64 -25.47 -16.70
N SER A 20 5.18 -24.63 -17.64
CA SER A 20 5.32 -23.17 -17.59
C SER A 20 4.14 -22.47 -16.89
N SER A 21 3.74 -22.92 -15.70
CA SER A 21 2.78 -22.14 -14.90
C SER A 21 3.03 -22.11 -13.40
N ASN A 22 4.15 -22.63 -12.88
CA ASN A 22 4.46 -22.46 -11.45
C ASN A 22 5.93 -22.66 -11.06
N SER A 23 6.89 -22.16 -11.85
CA SER A 23 8.27 -22.10 -11.35
C SER A 23 8.38 -20.99 -10.30
N TYR A 24 8.38 -21.39 -9.02
CA TYR A 24 8.66 -20.50 -7.89
C TYR A 24 10.03 -19.81 -8.03
N PHE A 25 10.92 -20.37 -8.86
CA PHE A 25 12.24 -19.86 -9.16
C PHE A 25 12.20 -18.52 -9.92
N ILE A 26 12.81 -17.50 -9.33
CA ILE A 26 13.23 -16.27 -10.02
C ILE A 26 14.74 -16.17 -9.87
N PRO A 27 15.51 -16.17 -10.98
CA PRO A 27 16.97 -16.12 -10.91
C PRO A 27 17.45 -14.88 -10.15
N GLY A 28 18.32 -15.10 -9.17
CA GLY A 28 18.88 -14.06 -8.32
C GLY A 28 17.93 -13.47 -7.27
N LYS A 29 16.69 -13.99 -7.14
CA LYS A 29 15.72 -13.46 -6.16
C LYS A 29 15.10 -14.52 -5.25
N ARG A 30 14.59 -15.63 -5.79
CA ARG A 30 13.88 -16.65 -4.99
C ARG A 30 13.94 -18.04 -5.64
N GLY A 31 13.84 -19.08 -4.81
CA GLY A 31 13.76 -20.48 -5.23
C GLY A 31 15.12 -21.11 -5.58
N PHE A 32 15.14 -22.44 -5.66
CA PHE A 32 16.30 -23.20 -6.12
C PHE A 32 16.42 -23.13 -7.64
N SER A 33 17.64 -22.97 -8.14
CA SER A 33 17.90 -23.03 -9.58
C SER A 33 17.55 -24.41 -10.12
N PRO A 34 17.00 -24.53 -11.34
CA PRO A 34 16.76 -25.83 -11.96
C PRO A 34 18.01 -26.72 -12.02
N GLN A 35 19.20 -26.13 -12.11
CA GLN A 35 20.48 -26.84 -12.16
C GLN A 35 21.02 -27.25 -10.78
N PHE A 36 20.51 -26.64 -9.70
CA PHE A 36 20.95 -26.90 -8.34
C PHE A 36 19.73 -27.29 -7.50
N PRO A 37 19.31 -28.57 -7.56
CA PRO A 37 18.13 -29.03 -6.85
C PRO A 37 18.30 -28.83 -5.33
N PRO A 38 17.18 -28.68 -4.59
CA PRO A 38 17.25 -28.58 -3.15
C PRO A 38 17.87 -29.84 -2.54
N PRO A 39 18.44 -29.75 -1.31
CA PRO A 39 18.91 -30.92 -0.58
C PRO A 39 17.84 -32.01 -0.45
N LYS A 40 18.28 -33.27 -0.34
CA LYS A 40 17.39 -34.42 -0.17
C LYS A 40 16.41 -34.15 1.00
N ASN A 41 15.12 -34.38 0.76
CA ASN A 41 13.98 -34.13 1.66
C ASN A 41 13.54 -32.66 1.85
N TRP A 42 14.06 -31.70 1.09
CA TRP A 42 13.58 -30.32 1.11
C TRP A 42 12.58 -30.06 -0.02
N ASN A 43 11.50 -29.35 0.29
CA ASN A 43 10.54 -28.93 -0.72
C ASN A 43 11.14 -27.78 -1.56
N PRO A 44 11.17 -27.87 -2.90
CA PRO A 44 11.71 -26.82 -3.78
C PRO A 44 10.87 -25.53 -3.74
N VAL A 45 9.58 -25.67 -3.44
CA VAL A 45 8.62 -24.56 -3.32
C VAL A 45 8.15 -24.47 -1.88
N PRO A 46 8.13 -23.27 -1.27
CA PRO A 46 7.52 -23.08 0.05
C PRO A 46 6.07 -23.54 0.03
N LYS A 47 5.65 -24.21 1.11
CA LYS A 47 4.26 -24.63 1.26
C LYS A 47 3.37 -23.39 1.21
N GLU A 48 2.32 -23.44 0.39
CA GLU A 48 1.32 -22.38 0.35
C GLU A 48 0.75 -22.14 1.74
N LYS A 49 0.59 -20.86 2.10
CA LYS A 49 -0.04 -20.51 3.38
C LYS A 49 -1.49 -20.96 3.32
N LYS A 50 -1.90 -21.82 4.26
CA LYS A 50 -3.29 -22.28 4.35
C LYS A 50 -4.21 -21.05 4.46
N PRO A 51 -5.32 -21.00 3.71
CA PRO A 51 -6.27 -19.89 3.83
C PRO A 51 -6.79 -19.81 5.27
N LEU A 52 -7.11 -18.59 5.72
CA LEU A 52 -7.73 -18.40 7.02
C LEU A 52 -9.05 -19.17 7.07
N LYS A 53 -9.23 -19.95 8.14
CA LYS A 53 -10.49 -20.65 8.39
C LYS A 53 -11.59 -19.63 8.60
N LYS A 54 -12.76 -19.89 8.01
CA LYS A 54 -13.93 -19.05 8.27
C LYS A 54 -14.45 -19.30 9.70
N PRO A 55 -15.08 -18.30 10.34
CA PRO A 55 -15.74 -18.49 11.64
C PRO A 55 -16.77 -19.63 11.66
N GLU A 56 -17.36 -19.94 10.50
CA GLU A 56 -18.33 -21.02 10.29
C GLU A 56 -17.67 -22.41 10.19
N GLU A 57 -16.39 -22.47 9.79
CA GLU A 57 -15.62 -23.71 9.68
C GLU A 57 -14.99 -24.13 11.03
N ILE A 58 -15.17 -23.32 12.07
CA ILE A 58 -14.78 -23.70 13.42
C ILE A 58 -15.75 -24.80 13.87
N PRO A 59 -15.26 -25.98 14.32
CA PRO A 59 -16.14 -27.01 14.85
C PRO A 59 -16.96 -26.45 16.01
N GLU A 60 -18.20 -26.89 16.12
CA GLU A 60 -19.05 -26.57 17.25
C GLU A 60 -18.39 -26.98 18.57
N PRO A 61 -18.65 -26.27 19.68
CA PRO A 61 -18.11 -26.66 20.97
C PRO A 61 -18.55 -28.09 21.28
N SER A 62 -17.61 -28.94 21.72
CA SER A 62 -17.90 -30.34 22.06
C SER A 62 -19.14 -30.44 22.96
N LYS A 63 -20.01 -31.45 22.78
CA LYS A 63 -21.25 -31.62 23.58
C LYS A 63 -21.06 -31.49 25.10
N LEU A 64 -19.91 -31.87 25.64
CA LEU A 64 -19.57 -31.69 27.06
C LEU A 64 -19.45 -30.22 27.51
N GLN A 65 -19.29 -29.27 26.60
CA GLN A 65 -19.18 -27.83 26.88
C GLN A 65 -20.54 -27.15 26.93
N SER A 66 -21.53 -27.67 26.18
CA SER A 66 -22.89 -27.15 26.18
C SER A 66 -23.69 -27.57 27.40
N ILE A 67 -23.30 -28.66 28.08
CA ILE A 67 -23.90 -29.08 29.36
C ILE A 67 -23.65 -27.99 30.39
N THR A 68 -24.69 -27.26 30.78
CA THR A 68 -24.65 -26.34 31.91
C THR A 68 -24.58 -27.14 33.20
N LEU A 69 -23.47 -27.00 33.93
CA LEU A 69 -23.30 -27.64 35.23
C LEU A 69 -23.97 -26.80 36.32
N ASP A 70 -24.68 -27.46 37.23
CA ASP A 70 -25.31 -26.80 38.37
C ASP A 70 -24.23 -26.24 39.33
N PRO A 71 -24.24 -24.93 39.64
CA PRO A 71 -23.21 -24.31 40.47
C PRO A 71 -23.22 -24.81 41.92
N LYS A 72 -24.33 -25.42 42.36
CA LYS A 72 -24.50 -25.97 43.72
C LYS A 72 -23.98 -27.40 43.86
N LYS A 73 -23.85 -28.14 42.76
CA LYS A 73 -23.51 -29.57 42.77
C LYS A 73 -22.13 -29.87 42.18
N ALA A 74 -21.61 -28.98 41.34
CA ALA A 74 -20.34 -29.18 40.65
C ALA A 74 -19.16 -28.56 41.42
N ASP A 75 -17.99 -29.19 41.30
CA ASP A 75 -16.75 -28.67 41.86
C ASP A 75 -16.42 -27.27 41.31
N PRO A 76 -16.04 -26.30 42.17
CA PRO A 76 -15.69 -24.94 41.74
C PRO A 76 -14.58 -24.90 40.66
N LYS A 77 -13.59 -25.79 40.78
CA LYS A 77 -12.50 -25.93 39.81
C LYS A 77 -12.99 -26.35 38.44
N LEU A 78 -14.02 -27.18 38.38
CA LEU A 78 -14.57 -27.70 37.13
C LEU A 78 -15.44 -26.63 36.45
N LEU A 79 -16.22 -25.88 37.23
CA LEU A 79 -16.95 -24.69 36.75
C LEU A 79 -15.99 -23.66 36.13
N PHE A 80 -14.88 -23.36 36.80
CA PHE A 80 -13.86 -22.45 36.27
C PHE A 80 -13.23 -22.96 34.97
N LYS A 81 -12.90 -24.25 34.89
CA LYS A 81 -12.38 -24.83 33.64
C LYS A 81 -13.40 -24.71 32.50
N GLN A 82 -14.68 -24.91 32.78
CA GLN A 82 -15.74 -24.77 31.80
C GLN A 82 -15.90 -23.32 31.34
N SER A 83 -15.91 -22.35 32.26
CA SER A 83 -16.00 -20.92 31.92
C SER A 83 -14.81 -20.47 31.07
N MET A 84 -13.59 -20.87 31.44
CA MET A 84 -12.38 -20.59 30.67
C MET A 84 -12.42 -21.21 29.26
N LYS A 85 -12.98 -22.42 29.11
CA LYS A 85 -13.10 -23.08 27.81
C LYS A 85 -14.10 -22.34 26.90
N LYS A 86 -15.24 -21.90 27.44
CA LYS A 86 -16.23 -21.07 26.73
C LYS A 86 -15.61 -19.73 26.29
N MET A 87 -14.91 -19.05 27.20
CA MET A 87 -14.20 -17.79 26.90
C MET A 87 -13.17 -17.95 25.78
N ARG A 88 -12.34 -19.01 25.82
CA ARG A 88 -11.35 -19.30 24.77
C ARG A 88 -12.00 -19.54 23.41
N TYR A 89 -13.11 -20.26 23.37
CA TYR A 89 -13.85 -20.53 22.13
C TYR A 89 -14.42 -19.24 21.53
N GLN A 90 -15.06 -18.41 22.35
CA GLN A 90 -15.58 -17.10 21.93
C GLN A 90 -14.48 -16.20 21.40
N TYR A 91 -13.38 -16.06 22.14
CA TYR A 91 -12.24 -15.25 21.72
C TYR A 91 -11.65 -15.73 20.38
N TYR A 92 -11.52 -17.05 20.19
CA TYR A 92 -11.03 -17.61 18.94
C TYR A 92 -11.97 -17.30 17.77
N LYS A 93 -13.28 -17.45 17.96
CA LYS A 93 -14.30 -17.12 16.94
C LYS A 93 -14.27 -15.64 16.56
N GLU A 94 -14.20 -14.75 17.55
CA GLU A 94 -14.07 -13.31 17.32
C GLU A 94 -12.76 -12.94 16.63
N HIS A 95 -11.65 -13.57 17.02
CA HIS A 95 -10.34 -13.34 16.43
C HIS A 95 -10.34 -13.68 14.93
N LEU A 96 -10.90 -14.84 14.53
CA LEU A 96 -11.05 -15.18 13.11
C LEU A 96 -11.97 -14.19 12.38
N GLY A 97 -13.09 -13.79 13.01
CA GLY A 97 -13.98 -12.79 12.44
C GLY A 97 -13.30 -11.44 12.19
N LYS A 98 -12.46 -10.99 13.14
CA LYS A 98 -11.65 -9.76 12.99
C LYS A 98 -10.59 -9.90 11.91
N GLN A 99 -9.96 -11.06 11.76
CA GLN A 99 -8.98 -11.29 10.69
C GLN A 99 -9.63 -11.23 9.30
N LEU A 100 -10.79 -11.87 9.10
CA LEU A 100 -11.52 -11.80 7.83
C LEU A 100 -11.93 -10.36 7.47
N LYS A 101 -12.45 -9.60 8.44
CA LYS A 101 -12.79 -8.18 8.22
C LYS A 101 -11.57 -7.38 7.78
N ARG A 102 -10.42 -7.57 8.45
CA ARG A 102 -9.17 -6.91 8.06
C ARG A 102 -8.73 -7.28 6.64
N GLU A 103 -8.85 -8.55 6.25
CA GLU A 103 -8.51 -8.95 4.87
C GLU A 103 -9.45 -8.32 3.83
N GLN A 104 -10.74 -8.22 4.13
CA GLN A 104 -11.70 -7.53 3.27
C GLN A 104 -11.37 -6.04 3.16
N ASP A 105 -11.07 -5.37 4.28
CA ASP A 105 -10.67 -3.95 4.30
C ASP A 105 -9.40 -3.71 3.48
N ILE A 106 -8.41 -4.61 3.58
CA ILE A 106 -7.19 -4.54 2.78
C ILE A 106 -7.49 -4.71 1.28
N LYS A 107 -8.33 -5.68 0.92
CA LYS A 107 -8.74 -5.90 -0.48
C LYS A 107 -9.45 -4.68 -1.05
N ASN A 108 -10.39 -4.09 -0.31
CA ASN A 108 -11.11 -2.89 -0.72
C ASN A 108 -10.15 -1.71 -0.91
N LYS A 109 -9.21 -1.49 0.03
CA LYS A 109 -8.18 -0.44 -0.09
C LYS A 109 -7.30 -0.63 -1.33
N LEU A 110 -6.90 -1.86 -1.64
CA LEU A 110 -6.11 -2.15 -2.84
C LEU A 110 -6.89 -1.85 -4.12
N GLN A 111 -8.16 -2.24 -4.19
CA GLN A 111 -9.02 -1.91 -5.32
C GLN A 111 -9.21 -0.39 -5.50
N ASP A 112 -9.35 0.35 -4.40
CA ASP A 112 -9.47 1.82 -4.46
C ASP A 112 -8.18 2.48 -4.94
N ILE A 113 -7.02 1.98 -4.50
CA ILE A 113 -5.71 2.45 -4.98
C ILE A 113 -5.58 2.19 -6.49
N GLU A 114 -5.97 1.01 -6.97
CA GLU A 114 -5.90 0.66 -8.38
C GLU A 114 -6.83 1.54 -9.24
N LYS A 115 -8.07 1.76 -8.80
CA LYS A 115 -9.01 2.68 -9.45
C LYS A 115 -8.46 4.11 -9.52
N ARG A 116 -7.88 4.62 -8.43
CA ARG A 116 -7.23 5.94 -8.40
C ARG A 116 -6.07 6.03 -9.39
N ARG A 117 -5.24 4.97 -9.46
CA ARG A 117 -4.13 4.88 -10.41
C ARG A 117 -4.62 4.88 -11.85
N GLN A 118 -5.66 4.11 -12.17
CA GLN A 118 -6.26 4.08 -13.51
C GLN A 118 -6.83 5.44 -13.90
N ARG A 119 -7.57 6.12 -13.01
CA ARG A 119 -8.06 7.48 -13.23
C ARG A 119 -6.93 8.48 -13.48
N SER A 120 -5.85 8.40 -12.70
CA SER A 120 -4.67 9.24 -12.89
C SER A 120 -4.03 9.02 -14.26
N ILE A 121 -3.84 7.76 -14.67
CA ILE A 121 -3.31 7.41 -15.99
C ILE A 121 -4.24 7.93 -17.10
N GLN A 122 -5.55 7.72 -17.00
CA GLN A 122 -6.51 8.21 -17.99
C GLN A 122 -6.49 9.74 -18.10
N SER A 123 -6.46 10.45 -16.96
CA SER A 123 -6.37 11.91 -16.94
C SER A 123 -5.05 12.42 -17.57
N HIS A 124 -3.94 11.73 -17.33
CA HIS A 124 -2.66 12.06 -17.95
C HIS A 124 -2.72 11.83 -19.46
N MET A 125 -3.28 10.70 -19.90
CA MET A 125 -3.46 10.41 -21.32
C MET A 125 -4.34 11.44 -22.02
N GLN A 126 -5.42 11.91 -21.38
CA GLN A 126 -6.27 12.98 -21.91
C GLN A 126 -5.50 14.31 -22.01
N LYS A 127 -4.81 14.72 -20.96
CA LYS A 127 -3.96 15.93 -20.99
C LYS A 127 -2.89 15.87 -22.07
N SER A 128 -2.25 14.71 -22.26
CA SER A 128 -1.28 14.52 -23.33
C SER A 128 -1.92 14.63 -24.71
N LYS A 129 -3.13 14.07 -24.92
CA LYS A 129 -3.88 14.22 -26.17
C LYS A 129 -4.25 15.68 -26.43
N GLU A 130 -4.82 16.37 -25.44
CA GLU A 130 -5.17 17.80 -25.54
C GLU A 130 -3.94 18.67 -25.83
N TYR A 131 -2.80 18.37 -25.19
CA TYR A 131 -1.55 19.07 -25.46
C TYR A 131 -1.10 18.85 -26.90
N ILE A 132 -1.09 17.60 -27.38
CA ILE A 132 -0.73 17.27 -28.76
C ILE A 132 -1.67 18.00 -29.74
N GLU A 133 -2.99 17.94 -29.53
CA GLU A 133 -3.97 18.64 -30.37
C GLU A 133 -3.73 20.16 -30.39
N LYS A 134 -3.48 20.78 -29.23
CA LYS A 134 -3.14 22.21 -29.16
C LYS A 134 -1.84 22.54 -29.89
N THR A 135 -0.80 21.72 -29.73
CA THR A 135 0.49 21.93 -30.41
C THR A 135 0.41 21.70 -31.92
N LEU A 136 -0.52 20.89 -32.40
CA LEU A 136 -0.78 20.68 -33.82
C LEU A 136 -1.56 21.85 -34.45
N LEU A 137 -2.51 22.41 -33.71
CA LEU A 137 -3.33 23.54 -34.16
C LEU A 137 -2.61 24.89 -34.09
N ASP A 138 -1.60 25.03 -33.23
CA ASP A 138 -0.82 26.25 -33.09
C ASP A 138 0.18 26.40 -34.26
N PRO A 139 0.05 27.42 -35.13
CA PRO A 139 0.94 27.64 -36.26
C PRO A 139 2.37 28.05 -35.83
N PHE A 140 2.56 28.51 -34.59
CA PHE A 140 3.87 28.94 -34.07
C PHE A 140 4.50 27.92 -33.10
N SER A 141 3.85 26.77 -32.91
CA SER A 141 4.39 25.65 -32.13
C SER A 141 5.70 25.14 -32.75
N ALA A 142 6.68 24.79 -31.92
CA ALA A 142 7.98 24.27 -32.36
C ALA A 142 7.88 23.00 -33.24
N TYR A 143 6.76 22.29 -33.21
CA TYR A 143 6.49 21.13 -34.07
C TYR A 143 5.99 21.50 -35.48
N ASN A 144 5.43 22.71 -35.65
CA ASN A 144 4.97 23.28 -36.91
C ASN A 144 5.98 24.26 -37.54
N VAL A 145 7.06 24.60 -36.84
CA VAL A 145 8.17 25.35 -37.43
C VAL A 145 8.81 24.49 -38.52
N LEU A 146 8.88 25.03 -39.73
CA LEU A 146 9.46 24.38 -40.89
C LEU A 146 10.95 24.10 -40.66
N ASN A 147 11.39 22.88 -40.96
CA ASN A 147 12.82 22.61 -41.15
C ASN A 147 13.35 23.50 -42.30
N PRO A 148 14.68 23.74 -42.41
CA PRO A 148 15.27 24.57 -43.47
C PRO A 148 14.94 24.09 -44.90
N GLU A 149 14.48 22.85 -45.07
CA GLU A 149 13.98 22.27 -46.32
C GLU A 149 12.51 22.63 -46.65
N GLY A 150 11.85 23.46 -45.84
CA GLY A 150 10.46 23.87 -46.05
C GLY A 150 9.43 22.77 -45.77
N LYS A 151 9.78 21.76 -44.96
CA LYS A 151 8.88 20.68 -44.53
C LYS A 151 8.72 20.68 -43.01
N THR A 152 7.50 20.45 -42.53
CA THR A 152 7.24 20.26 -41.10
C THR A 152 7.64 18.84 -40.70
N VAL A 153 8.10 18.64 -39.46
CA VAL A 153 8.50 17.32 -38.94
C VAL A 153 7.36 16.28 -39.03
N LEU A 154 6.12 16.74 -39.21
CA LEU A 154 4.90 15.95 -39.31
C LEU A 154 4.43 15.67 -40.74
N SER A 155 5.09 16.18 -41.79
CA SER A 155 4.66 15.97 -43.19
C SER A 155 4.75 14.52 -43.67
N HIS A 156 5.37 13.64 -42.89
CA HIS A 156 5.49 12.20 -43.16
C HIS A 156 4.61 11.33 -42.26
N ALA A 157 3.91 11.91 -41.28
CA ALA A 157 2.87 11.19 -40.55
C ALA A 157 1.66 11.06 -41.47
N ASN A 158 1.58 9.93 -42.18
CA ASN A 158 0.41 9.58 -42.98
C ASN A 158 -0.75 9.26 -42.01
N ILE A 159 -1.40 10.31 -41.50
CA ILE A 159 -2.59 10.21 -40.65
C ILE A 159 -3.75 9.87 -41.58
N ASN A 160 -3.84 8.61 -41.96
CA ASN A 160 -5.15 8.07 -42.30
C ASN A 160 -6.00 8.20 -41.05
N PRO A 161 -7.14 8.92 -41.07
CA PRO A 161 -8.05 8.87 -39.95
C PRO A 161 -8.49 7.42 -39.83
N ILE A 162 -8.00 6.74 -38.79
CA ILE A 162 -8.56 5.46 -38.37
C ILE A 162 -10.01 5.79 -38.04
N LYS A 163 -10.92 5.53 -38.99
CA LYS A 163 -12.34 5.34 -38.72
C LYS A 163 -12.40 4.19 -37.73
N GLN A 164 -12.29 4.52 -36.44
CA GLN A 164 -12.67 3.60 -35.39
C GLN A 164 -14.17 3.40 -35.58
N THR A 165 -14.53 2.25 -36.14
CA THR A 165 -15.83 1.62 -35.94
C THR A 165 -15.95 1.33 -34.44
N ILE A 166 -16.28 2.37 -33.69
CA ILE A 166 -16.89 2.26 -32.38
C ILE A 166 -18.36 1.95 -32.68
N PRO A 167 -18.91 0.78 -32.31
CA PRO A 167 -20.35 0.59 -32.37
C PRO A 167 -20.98 1.58 -31.38
N SER A 168 -21.53 2.67 -31.93
CA SER A 168 -22.35 3.62 -31.20
C SER A 168 -23.77 3.05 -31.08
N GLU A 169 -23.98 2.13 -30.16
CA GLU A 169 -25.32 1.78 -29.70
C GLU A 169 -25.34 1.78 -28.19
N PHE A 170 -25.31 2.97 -27.59
CA PHE A 170 -25.87 3.17 -26.26
C PHE A 170 -26.40 4.61 -26.16
N GLY A 171 -27.66 4.77 -26.58
CA GLY A 171 -28.36 6.05 -26.60
C GLY A 171 -29.85 5.91 -26.91
N ALA A 172 -30.60 5.35 -25.96
CA ALA A 172 -32.01 5.61 -25.67
C ALA A 172 -33.07 5.43 -26.78
N THR A 173 -33.83 4.34 -26.68
CA THR A 173 -35.30 4.39 -26.82
C THR A 173 -35.96 3.65 -25.66
N ALA A 174 -36.91 4.34 -25.05
CA ALA A 174 -37.82 3.80 -24.06
C ALA A 174 -38.86 2.89 -24.73
N ASN A 175 -39.41 1.99 -23.92
CA ASN A 175 -40.64 1.21 -24.09
C ASN A 175 -40.53 -0.11 -24.86
N GLY A 176 -40.57 -1.22 -24.11
CA GLY A 176 -40.84 -2.56 -24.62
C GLY A 176 -40.51 -3.64 -23.60
N ASN A 177 -41.49 -4.05 -22.81
CA ASN A 177 -41.41 -5.24 -21.95
C ASN A 177 -41.11 -6.48 -22.81
N GLY A 178 -39.95 -7.10 -22.59
CA GLY A 178 -39.58 -8.37 -23.21
C GLY A 178 -38.47 -9.05 -22.41
N THR A 179 -38.86 -9.99 -21.55
CA THR A 179 -37.94 -10.92 -20.86
C THR A 179 -37.25 -11.81 -21.88
N ILE A 180 -35.96 -11.59 -22.12
CA ILE A 180 -35.08 -12.47 -22.90
C ILE A 180 -34.17 -13.21 -21.91
N THR A 181 -34.11 -14.54 -22.02
CA THR A 181 -33.43 -15.44 -21.09
C THR A 181 -31.94 -15.57 -21.43
N LYS A 182 -31.12 -15.80 -20.39
CA LYS A 182 -29.64 -15.88 -20.43
C LYS A 182 -29.04 -16.94 -21.37
N ALA A 183 -29.84 -17.83 -21.96
CA ALA A 183 -29.35 -18.89 -22.82
C ALA A 183 -29.06 -18.41 -24.26
N GLU A 184 -29.79 -17.41 -24.76
CA GLU A 184 -29.67 -16.97 -26.17
C GLU A 184 -28.50 -16.00 -26.40
N THR A 185 -27.92 -15.44 -25.34
CA THR A 185 -26.76 -14.53 -25.42
C THR A 185 -25.43 -15.25 -25.50
N GLU A 186 -25.32 -16.50 -25.02
CA GLU A 186 -24.07 -17.26 -25.03
C GLU A 186 -23.79 -17.98 -26.37
N GLU A 187 -24.83 -18.29 -27.17
CA GLU A 187 -24.63 -18.90 -28.49
C GLU A 187 -24.16 -17.88 -29.55
N ARG A 188 -24.57 -16.61 -29.44
CA ARG A 188 -24.13 -15.55 -30.36
C ARG A 188 -22.66 -15.15 -30.16
N ILE A 189 -22.14 -15.25 -28.93
CA ILE A 189 -20.73 -14.93 -28.63
C ILE A 189 -19.79 -16.05 -29.10
N LYS A 190 -20.25 -17.30 -29.20
CA LYS A 190 -19.43 -18.42 -29.67
C LYS A 190 -19.26 -18.45 -31.19
N THR A 191 -20.26 -17.98 -31.95
CA THR A 191 -20.19 -17.94 -33.41
C THR A 191 -19.33 -16.78 -33.93
N GLU A 192 -19.32 -15.63 -33.24
CA GLU A 192 -18.48 -14.48 -33.62
C GLU A 192 -16.98 -14.71 -33.33
N ASN A 193 -16.63 -15.39 -32.23
CA ASN A 193 -15.22 -15.65 -31.92
C ASN A 193 -14.58 -16.68 -32.88
N LYS A 194 -15.36 -17.62 -33.41
CA LYS A 194 -14.88 -18.62 -34.37
C LYS A 194 -14.57 -18.02 -35.74
N ALA A 195 -15.37 -17.04 -36.17
CA ALA A 195 -15.15 -16.32 -37.44
C ALA A 195 -13.89 -15.43 -37.39
N VAL A 196 -13.51 -14.92 -36.21
CA VAL A 196 -12.29 -14.11 -36.03
C VAL A 196 -11.03 -15.00 -36.03
N GLU A 197 -11.07 -16.18 -35.45
CA GLU A 197 -9.94 -17.13 -35.47
C GLU A 197 -9.67 -17.68 -36.88
N ASP A 198 -10.71 -17.99 -37.65
CA ASP A 198 -10.56 -18.46 -39.04
C ASP A 198 -10.02 -17.35 -39.98
N SER A 199 -10.30 -16.08 -39.70
CA SER A 199 -9.75 -14.94 -40.43
C SER A 199 -8.27 -14.65 -40.08
N ILE A 200 -7.83 -14.97 -38.87
CA ILE A 200 -6.43 -14.78 -38.44
C ILE A 200 -5.55 -15.92 -38.99
N ASN A 201 -6.04 -17.16 -39.00
CA ASN A 201 -5.29 -18.31 -39.52
C ASN A 201 -5.07 -18.24 -41.04
N SER A 202 -6.06 -17.75 -41.80
CA SER A 202 -5.93 -17.53 -43.26
C SER A 202 -4.96 -16.40 -43.64
N MET A 203 -4.66 -15.48 -42.72
CA MET A 203 -3.61 -14.45 -42.90
C MET A 203 -2.19 -14.96 -42.60
N ILE A 204 -2.04 -16.05 -41.84
CA ILE A 204 -0.73 -16.58 -41.44
C ILE A 204 -0.18 -17.56 -42.51
N GLU A 205 -1.03 -18.30 -43.21
CA GLU A 205 -0.58 -19.29 -44.21
C GLU A 205 -0.08 -18.69 -45.54
N ASN A 206 -0.40 -17.43 -45.85
CA ASN A 206 -0.04 -16.80 -47.13
C ASN A 206 1.26 -15.97 -47.12
N LYS A 207 2.10 -16.10 -46.08
CA LYS A 207 3.39 -15.39 -46.00
C LYS A 207 4.58 -16.32 -46.25
N SER A 208 4.69 -16.82 -47.47
CA SER A 208 5.89 -17.48 -48.00
C SER A 208 7.02 -16.46 -48.18
N ILE A 209 7.70 -16.13 -47.08
CA ILE A 209 8.85 -15.22 -47.05
C ILE A 209 10.10 -15.96 -47.55
N SER A 210 10.65 -15.38 -48.62
CA SER A 210 11.93 -15.69 -49.26
C SER A 210 13.10 -15.89 -48.28
N LYS A 211 13.94 -16.88 -48.55
CA LYS A 211 15.05 -17.39 -47.72
C LYS A 211 16.22 -16.41 -47.49
N LYS A 212 16.09 -15.10 -47.72
CA LYS A 212 17.20 -14.13 -47.55
C LYS A 212 17.12 -13.23 -46.30
N GLU A 213 16.08 -13.31 -45.47
CA GLU A 213 15.93 -12.45 -44.28
C GLU A 213 16.21 -13.13 -42.93
N LYS A 214 16.74 -14.37 -42.92
CA LYS A 214 17.04 -15.12 -41.68
C LYS A 214 18.39 -14.76 -41.03
N GLN A 215 18.81 -13.50 -41.08
CA GLN A 215 19.97 -13.00 -40.31
C GLN A 215 19.60 -12.01 -39.20
N PHE A 216 18.31 -11.67 -39.01
CA PHE A 216 17.89 -10.68 -38.00
C PHE A 216 17.04 -11.23 -36.85
N LEU A 217 16.94 -12.56 -36.69
CA LEU A 217 16.17 -13.20 -35.62
C LEU A 217 17.09 -13.86 -34.57
N GLU A 218 18.07 -13.11 -34.07
CA GLU A 218 18.60 -13.42 -32.74
C GLU A 218 17.58 -12.96 -31.69
N PRO A 219 17.32 -13.76 -30.63
CA PRO A 219 16.43 -13.37 -29.56
C PRO A 219 16.98 -12.09 -28.93
N ILE A 220 16.20 -11.00 -28.99
CA ILE A 220 16.53 -9.68 -28.47
C ILE A 220 17.02 -9.83 -27.02
N THR A 221 18.34 -9.88 -26.85
CA THR A 221 18.97 -9.70 -25.55
C THR A 221 18.49 -8.35 -25.07
N ARG A 222 17.94 -8.29 -23.85
CA ARG A 222 17.35 -7.07 -23.28
C ARG A 222 18.33 -5.91 -23.45
N LEU A 223 18.09 -5.07 -24.46
CA LEU A 223 18.87 -3.86 -24.69
C LEU A 223 18.81 -3.07 -23.40
N LYS A 224 19.96 -2.90 -22.74
CA LYS A 224 20.04 -2.08 -21.54
C LYS A 224 19.52 -0.69 -21.95
N PRO A 225 18.63 -0.07 -21.17
CA PRO A 225 18.15 1.26 -21.48
C PRO A 225 19.36 2.17 -21.70
N PRO A 226 19.31 3.08 -22.68
CA PRO A 226 20.42 3.95 -22.99
C PRO A 226 20.84 4.68 -21.71
N ARG A 227 22.14 4.73 -21.45
CA ARG A 227 22.69 5.51 -20.34
C ARG A 227 22.49 6.98 -20.69
N ILE A 228 21.40 7.57 -20.19
CA ILE A 228 21.14 9.00 -20.34
C ILE A 228 22.05 9.71 -19.33
N THR A 229 23.14 10.31 -19.82
CA THR A 229 23.91 11.29 -19.07
C THR A 229 23.16 12.61 -19.17
N ILE A 230 22.43 12.97 -18.11
CA ILE A 230 21.76 14.27 -18.03
C ILE A 230 22.82 15.29 -17.60
N GLU A 231 23.30 16.09 -18.54
CA GLU A 231 24.12 17.26 -18.27
C GLU A 231 23.18 18.39 -17.85
N TYR A 232 23.15 18.70 -16.55
CA TYR A 232 22.42 19.85 -16.04
C TYR A 232 23.27 21.11 -16.24
N PRO A 233 22.69 22.22 -16.75
CA PRO A 233 23.37 23.50 -16.84
C PRO A 233 23.97 23.92 -15.48
N GLU A 234 25.18 24.50 -15.49
CA GLU A 234 25.87 24.90 -14.26
C GLU A 234 25.07 25.89 -13.41
N GLU A 235 24.30 26.76 -14.05
CA GLU A 235 23.45 27.75 -13.39
C GLU A 235 22.29 27.10 -12.62
N GLU A 236 21.63 26.11 -13.21
CA GLU A 236 20.55 25.36 -12.55
C GLU A 236 21.12 24.58 -11.35
N ASN A 237 22.31 24.00 -11.50
CA ASN A 237 23.00 23.32 -10.41
C ASN A 237 23.36 24.26 -9.25
N LYS A 238 23.76 25.51 -9.54
CA LYS A 238 24.03 26.53 -8.51
C LYS A 238 22.76 26.88 -7.74
N HIS A 239 21.67 27.16 -8.44
CA HIS A 239 20.38 27.47 -7.82
C HIS A 239 19.87 26.31 -6.96
N VAL A 240 19.91 25.08 -7.48
CA VAL A 240 19.51 23.89 -6.72
C VAL A 240 20.38 23.68 -5.48
N LYS A 241 21.68 23.98 -5.55
CA LYS A 241 22.60 23.92 -4.40
C LYS A 241 22.28 24.98 -3.35
N GLU A 242 21.95 26.20 -3.77
CA GLU A 242 21.52 27.28 -2.88
C GLU A 242 20.21 26.94 -2.17
N VAL A 243 19.21 26.43 -2.90
CA VAL A 243 17.94 25.96 -2.33
C VAL A 243 18.16 24.81 -1.33
N ARG A 244 19.08 23.88 -1.62
CA ARG A 244 19.42 22.81 -0.67
C ARG A 244 20.10 23.36 0.58
N ARG A 245 20.91 24.41 0.44
CA ARG A 245 21.59 25.07 1.56
C ARG A 245 20.59 25.84 2.42
N SER A 246 19.69 26.62 1.84
CA SER A 246 18.67 27.37 2.59
C SER A 246 17.79 26.43 3.39
N ARG A 247 17.28 25.36 2.76
CA ARG A 247 16.47 24.33 3.46
C ARG A 247 17.21 23.66 4.61
N ARG A 248 18.53 23.45 4.49
CA ARG A 248 19.34 22.90 5.57
C ARG A 248 19.42 23.87 6.75
N LEU A 249 19.68 25.14 6.47
CA LEU A 249 19.75 26.19 7.49
C LEU A 249 18.40 26.37 8.18
N GLU A 250 17.29 26.44 7.45
CA GLU A 250 15.92 26.50 8.00
C GLU A 250 15.66 25.31 8.94
N LEU A 251 16.04 24.10 8.54
CA LEU A 251 15.86 22.90 9.37
C LEU A 251 16.72 22.96 10.65
N GLU A 252 17.95 23.44 10.56
CA GLU A 252 18.84 23.64 11.71
C GLU A 252 18.31 24.73 12.66
N GLU A 253 17.76 25.81 12.14
CA GLU A 253 17.09 26.87 12.90
C GLU A 253 15.86 26.35 13.62
N MET A 254 14.98 25.61 12.94
CA MET A 254 13.82 24.96 13.55
C MET A 254 14.22 24.00 14.67
N LYS A 255 15.31 23.24 14.50
CA LYS A 255 15.84 22.36 15.56
C LYS A 255 16.41 23.17 16.73
N LYS A 256 17.08 24.29 16.47
CA LYS A 256 17.58 25.19 17.51
C LYS A 256 16.43 25.79 18.32
N GLN A 257 15.38 26.27 17.65
CA GLN A 257 14.19 26.83 18.30
C GLN A 257 13.52 25.79 19.20
N LYS A 258 13.26 24.57 18.72
CA LYS A 258 12.70 23.47 19.53
C LYS A 258 13.54 23.13 20.76
N ARG A 259 14.87 23.17 20.63
CA ARG A 259 15.77 22.96 21.79
C ARG A 259 15.63 24.07 22.81
N LEU A 260 15.53 25.33 22.38
CA LEU A 260 15.33 26.46 23.27
C LEU A 260 13.95 26.41 23.95
N GLU A 261 12.89 26.09 23.22
CA GLU A 261 11.54 25.87 23.78
C GLU A 261 11.57 24.80 24.89
N SER A 262 12.25 23.69 24.62
CA SER A 262 12.41 22.61 25.61
C SER A 262 13.17 23.08 26.85
N LEU A 263 14.19 23.94 26.70
CA LEU A 263 14.93 24.51 27.82
C LEU A 263 14.11 25.51 28.63
N VAL A 264 13.28 26.32 27.97
CA VAL A 264 12.34 27.24 28.66
C VAL A 264 11.32 26.43 29.45
N ASN A 265 10.76 25.37 28.86
CA ASN A 265 9.84 24.47 29.57
C ASN A 265 10.51 23.79 30.75
N LEU A 266 11.78 23.38 30.60
CA LEU A 266 12.57 22.82 31.70
C LEU A 266 12.80 23.86 32.80
N TYR A 267 13.10 25.11 32.43
CA TYR A 267 13.27 26.20 33.39
C TYR A 267 11.99 26.44 34.19
N HIS A 268 10.83 26.51 33.53
CA HIS A 268 9.55 26.67 34.21
C HIS A 268 9.20 25.48 35.10
N SER A 269 9.67 24.27 34.77
CA SER A 269 9.49 23.08 35.62
C SER A 269 10.52 22.96 36.75
N THR A 270 11.52 23.85 36.84
CA THR A 270 12.53 23.81 37.93
C THR A 270 11.91 23.98 39.32
N SER A 271 10.75 24.63 39.44
CA SER A 271 10.00 24.73 40.70
C SER A 271 9.61 23.37 41.28
N SER A 272 9.50 22.34 40.44
CA SER A 272 9.21 20.96 40.84
C SER A 272 10.45 20.16 41.21
N PHE A 273 11.65 20.68 40.96
CA PHE A 273 12.89 19.93 41.19
C PHE A 273 13.16 19.78 42.68
N VAL A 274 13.69 18.61 43.04
CA VAL A 274 14.05 18.29 44.41
C VAL A 274 15.40 18.92 44.73
N THR A 275 15.42 19.78 45.74
CA THR A 275 16.60 20.36 46.38
C THR A 275 16.71 19.80 47.80
N TYR A 276 17.88 19.94 48.43
CA TYR A 276 18.04 19.49 49.82
C TYR A 276 17.09 20.18 50.80
N GLU A 277 16.65 21.40 50.49
CA GLU A 277 15.75 22.17 51.34
C GLU A 277 14.28 21.76 51.18
N ASN A 278 13.85 21.33 49.99
CA ASN A 278 12.45 20.96 49.71
C ASN A 278 12.19 19.44 49.69
N MET A 279 13.22 18.63 49.94
CA MET A 279 13.13 17.18 49.82
C MET A 279 12.09 16.59 50.77
N ASP A 280 12.11 16.98 52.04
CA ASP A 280 11.19 16.44 53.04
C ASP A 280 9.74 16.82 52.75
N ASP A 281 9.49 18.06 52.29
CA ASP A 281 8.16 18.53 51.88
C ASP A 281 7.63 17.73 50.68
N LYS A 282 8.49 17.49 49.68
CA LYS A 282 8.11 16.70 48.49
C LYS A 282 7.87 15.24 48.81
N VAL A 283 8.62 14.67 49.74
CA VAL A 283 8.40 13.30 50.23
C VAL A 283 7.07 13.23 51.00
N ALA A 284 6.79 14.20 51.86
CA ALA A 284 5.51 14.28 52.57
C ALA A 284 4.32 14.46 51.61
N GLU A 285 4.44 15.35 50.62
CA GLU A 285 3.46 15.56 49.55
C GLU A 285 3.22 14.27 48.76
N PHE A 286 4.28 13.56 48.38
CA PHE A 286 4.20 12.27 47.70
C PHE A 286 3.45 11.24 48.53
N PHE A 287 3.77 11.07 49.82
CA PHE A 287 3.06 10.09 50.67
C PHE A 287 1.61 10.49 50.97
N SER A 288 1.31 11.79 51.01
CA SER A 288 -0.07 12.29 51.17
C SER A 288 -0.92 12.02 49.92
N SER A 289 -0.31 12.16 48.73
CA SER A 289 -0.97 11.98 47.42
C SER A 289 -0.95 10.53 46.93
N ALA A 290 -0.03 9.69 47.41
CA ALA A 290 0.14 8.29 47.00
C ALA A 290 -1.08 7.39 47.26
N LYS A 291 -2.09 7.86 47.99
CA LYS A 291 -3.41 7.19 48.07
C LYS A 291 -4.13 7.15 46.72
N VAL A 292 -3.73 7.99 45.77
CA VAL A 292 -4.25 8.06 44.40
C VAL A 292 -3.16 7.58 43.43
N SER A 293 -2.71 6.34 43.58
CA SER A 293 -1.82 5.76 42.58
C SER A 293 -2.61 5.49 41.30
N LEU A 294 -2.58 6.44 40.36
CA LEU A 294 -3.12 6.34 38.98
C LEU A 294 -2.27 5.39 38.13
N TYR A 295 -1.99 4.18 38.62
CA TYR A 295 -1.43 3.14 37.78
C TYR A 295 -2.54 2.63 36.88
N TYR A 296 -2.76 3.31 35.76
CA TYR A 296 -3.67 2.82 34.75
C TYR A 296 -3.08 1.56 34.11
N GLY A 297 -3.76 0.44 34.30
CA GLY A 297 -3.47 -0.77 33.53
C GLY A 297 -3.77 -0.54 32.04
N ILE A 298 -3.11 -1.28 31.15
CA ILE A 298 -3.46 -1.28 29.71
C ILE A 298 -4.95 -1.60 29.50
N GLY A 299 -5.52 -2.48 30.34
CA GLY A 299 -6.93 -2.80 30.33
C GLY A 299 -7.81 -1.59 30.68
N GLU A 300 -7.42 -0.79 31.67
CA GLU A 300 -8.15 0.39 32.11
C GLU A 300 -8.08 1.51 31.06
N LEU A 301 -6.92 1.74 30.43
CA LEU A 301 -6.79 2.67 29.30
C LEU A 301 -7.68 2.28 28.11
N LEU A 302 -7.75 0.97 27.81
CA LEU A 302 -8.62 0.47 26.73
C LEU A 302 -10.09 0.55 27.11
N ASP A 303 -10.42 0.33 28.37
CA ASP A 303 -11.77 0.44 28.90
C ASP A 303 -12.23 1.88 28.95
N GLU A 304 -11.40 2.83 29.37
CA GLU A 304 -11.70 4.27 29.34
C GLU A 304 -11.97 4.72 27.91
N LYS A 305 -11.10 4.35 26.96
CA LYS A 305 -11.32 4.63 25.53
C LYS A 305 -12.64 4.05 25.00
N LYS A 306 -13.06 2.89 25.48
CA LYS A 306 -14.31 2.23 25.03
C LYS A 306 -15.55 2.75 25.76
N LYS A 307 -15.48 2.94 27.07
CA LYS A 307 -16.60 3.31 27.96
C LYS A 307 -16.93 4.80 27.84
N ASN A 308 -15.91 5.64 27.81
CA ASN A 308 -16.09 7.07 27.59
C ASN A 308 -16.15 7.39 26.09
N GLY A 309 -16.00 6.40 25.19
CA GLY A 309 -15.98 6.62 23.74
C GLY A 309 -14.80 7.49 23.26
N GLY A 310 -13.77 7.64 24.10
CA GLY A 310 -12.70 8.61 23.88
C GLY A 310 -13.03 10.04 24.32
N LEU A 311 -14.14 10.25 25.05
CA LEU A 311 -14.37 11.49 25.79
C LEU A 311 -13.29 11.64 26.85
N LEU A 312 -12.69 12.82 26.87
CA LEU A 312 -11.64 13.21 27.78
C LEU A 312 -12.23 13.38 29.17
N THR A 313 -11.47 13.01 30.19
CA THR A 313 -11.84 13.37 31.57
C THR A 313 -11.80 14.90 31.72
N ASP A 314 -12.60 15.45 32.65
CA ASP A 314 -12.62 16.91 32.88
C ASP A 314 -11.22 17.46 33.22
N LEU A 315 -10.38 16.65 33.86
CA LEU A 315 -9.00 17.01 34.19
C LEU A 315 -8.12 17.06 32.94
N GLU A 316 -8.15 16.02 32.10
CA GLU A 316 -7.44 16.03 30.81
C GLU A 316 -7.95 17.15 29.88
N LEU A 317 -9.24 17.46 29.92
CA LEU A 317 -9.81 18.54 29.13
C LEU A 317 -9.27 19.89 29.58
N LYS A 318 -9.14 20.11 30.90
CA LYS A 318 -8.50 21.31 31.45
C LYS A 318 -7.03 21.39 31.06
N ASP A 319 -6.30 20.28 31.15
CA ASP A 319 -4.88 20.24 30.78
C ASP A 319 -4.68 20.57 29.30
N ARG A 320 -5.50 19.98 28.41
CA ARG A 320 -5.45 20.30 26.97
C ARG A 320 -5.91 21.71 26.65
N ALA A 321 -6.95 22.21 27.33
CA ALA A 321 -7.42 23.59 27.13
C ALA A 321 -6.32 24.58 27.52
N LYS A 322 -5.60 24.28 28.60
CA LYS A 322 -4.44 25.05 29.07
C LYS A 322 -3.25 24.94 28.12
N GLU A 323 -2.93 23.76 27.60
CA GLU A 323 -1.91 23.57 26.57
C GLU A 323 -2.24 24.38 25.32
N LEU A 324 -3.48 24.31 24.85
CA LEU A 324 -3.96 25.09 23.71
C LEU A 324 -3.89 26.60 23.99
N LEU A 325 -4.33 27.04 25.17
CA LEU A 325 -4.22 28.44 25.57
C LEU A 325 -2.76 28.90 25.50
N ASN A 326 -1.85 28.12 26.11
CA ASN A 326 -0.43 28.41 26.10
C ASN A 326 0.15 28.50 24.68
N THR A 327 -0.21 27.58 23.79
CA THR A 327 0.23 27.65 22.39
C THR A 327 -0.29 28.88 21.64
N LEU A 328 -1.52 29.33 21.95
CA LEU A 328 -2.13 30.50 21.31
C LEU A 328 -1.57 31.82 21.85
N SER A 329 -1.26 31.90 23.15
CA SER A 329 -0.67 33.08 23.79
C SER A 329 0.84 33.15 23.68
N GLY A 330 1.50 32.12 23.13
CA GLY A 330 2.96 32.03 23.13
C GLY A 330 3.55 31.91 24.54
N THR A 331 2.78 31.38 25.50
CA THR A 331 3.19 31.10 26.88
C THR A 331 3.53 29.62 27.03
N SER A 332 4.21 29.26 28.11
CA SER A 332 4.51 27.86 28.42
C SER A 332 4.49 27.55 29.91
N GLY A 333 4.43 26.26 30.24
CA GLY A 333 4.36 25.78 31.62
C GLY A 333 2.98 25.87 32.25
N ASP A 334 2.91 25.50 33.53
CA ASP A 334 1.64 25.37 34.24
C ASP A 334 1.03 26.70 34.70
N ASP A 335 1.82 27.74 34.85
CA ASP A 335 1.32 29.03 35.33
C ASP A 335 1.20 30.06 34.20
N SER A 336 1.05 29.59 32.96
CA SER A 336 1.05 30.43 31.75
C SER A 336 2.23 31.41 31.72
N GLN A 337 3.41 30.92 32.07
CA GLN A 337 4.63 31.70 32.15
C GLN A 337 5.10 32.08 30.75
N ILE A 338 5.97 33.10 30.66
CA ILE A 338 6.40 33.64 29.38
C ILE A 338 7.09 32.56 28.54
N GLY A 339 6.63 32.37 27.30
CA GLY A 339 7.23 31.41 26.39
C GLY A 339 8.44 32.00 25.67
N ILE A 340 9.03 31.20 24.78
CA ILE A 340 10.25 31.58 24.07
C ILE A 340 10.08 32.86 23.24
N ASP A 341 8.93 33.04 22.59
CA ASP A 341 8.69 34.18 21.70
C ASP A 341 8.67 35.49 22.48
N GLY A 342 8.04 35.49 23.66
CA GLY A 342 8.06 36.64 24.57
C GLY A 342 9.46 36.96 25.11
N ILE A 343 10.27 35.93 25.39
CA ILE A 343 11.67 36.13 25.82
C ILE A 343 12.51 36.72 24.69
N ILE A 344 12.34 36.24 23.45
CA ILE A 344 13.04 36.77 22.28
C ILE A 344 12.63 38.22 22.03
N GLU A 345 11.34 38.51 22.06
CA GLU A 345 10.81 39.86 21.88
C GLU A 345 11.34 40.81 22.95
N TYR A 346 11.31 40.41 24.22
CA TYR A 346 11.86 41.18 25.33
C TYR A 346 13.37 41.41 25.16
N SER A 347 14.13 40.38 24.76
CA SER A 347 15.56 40.51 24.48
C SER A 347 15.85 41.44 23.31
N GLN A 348 14.99 41.52 22.30
CA GLN A 348 15.16 42.42 21.16
C GLN A 348 14.87 43.87 21.55
N ARG A 349 13.82 44.10 22.36
CA ARG A 349 13.48 45.43 22.89
C ARG A 349 14.59 46.03 23.76
N ASN A 350 15.25 45.22 24.57
CA ASN A 350 16.31 45.67 25.49
C ASN A 350 17.73 45.75 24.87
N LYS A 351 17.88 45.39 23.58
CA LYS A 351 19.16 45.54 22.87
C LYS A 351 19.32 46.90 22.20
N VAL A 352 18.27 47.72 22.22
CA VAL A 352 18.28 49.15 21.86
C VAL A 352 18.61 49.95 23.11
#